data_AF-A0A7X9C1Q5-F1
#
_entry.id   AF-A0A7X9C1Q5-F1
#
_cell.length_a   1.000
_cell.length_b   1.000
_cell.length_c   1.000
_cell.angle_alpha   90.00
_cell.angle_beta   90.00
_cell.angle_gamma   90.00
#
_symmetry.space_group_name_H-M   'P 1'
#
loop_
_entity.id
_entity.type
_entity.pdbx_description
1 polymer ?
#
loop_
_entity_poly.entity_id
_entity_poly.type
_entity_poly.pdbx_seq_one_letter_code
_entity_poly.pdbx_strand_id
1 'polypeptide(L)'
;MWNGNLTQRIGSTRAKVWTDAHEADSSGVDKEMDLFNNGLGRTIGSKYGSHSNGLAVKSMSDEIYSSIKSGKGRVVKNDKLVSPAF
;
A
#
# COMPACT_ATOMS: atom_id res chain seq x y z
N MET A 1 -2.77 0.79 -4.55
CA MET A 1 -3.94 -0.11 -4.77
C MET A 1 -3.56 -1.59 -4.71
N TRP A 2 -2.52 -2.03 -5.43
CA TRP A 2 -2.10 -3.45 -5.52
C TRP A 2 -2.00 -4.17 -4.17
N ASN A 3 -1.29 -3.60 -3.19
CA ASN A 3 -1.02 -4.27 -1.91
C ASN A 3 -2.25 -4.49 -1.02
N GLY A 4 -3.18 -3.53 -1.01
CA GLY A 4 -4.40 -3.63 -0.21
C GLY A 4 -5.32 -4.74 -0.71
N ASN A 5 -5.48 -4.88 -2.03
CA ASN A 5 -6.30 -5.95 -2.63
C ASN A 5 -5.75 -7.33 -2.35
N LEU A 6 -4.42 -7.50 -2.48
CA LEU A 6 -3.78 -8.78 -2.15
C LEU A 6 -3.94 -9.09 -0.66
N THR A 7 -3.76 -8.09 0.21
CA THR A 7 -3.94 -8.23 1.66
C THR A 7 -5.34 -8.69 2.04
N GLN A 8 -6.39 -8.15 1.42
CA GLN A 8 -7.77 -8.59 1.70
C GLN A 8 -7.98 -10.08 1.40
N ARG A 9 -7.26 -10.63 0.42
CA ARG A 9 -7.41 -12.02 -0.05
C ARG A 9 -6.57 -13.01 0.74
N ILE A 10 -5.31 -12.68 1.01
CA ILE A 10 -4.33 -13.64 1.55
C ILE A 10 -3.75 -13.22 2.90
N GLY A 11 -4.21 -12.11 3.46
CA GLY A 11 -3.69 -11.53 4.71
C GLY A 11 -2.39 -10.75 4.50
N SER A 12 -2.10 -9.87 5.45
CA SER A 12 -0.97 -8.92 5.39
C SER A 12 0.39 -9.61 5.34
N THR A 13 0.57 -10.68 6.13
CA THR A 13 1.82 -11.44 6.21
C THR A 13 2.20 -12.04 4.85
N ARG A 14 1.26 -12.72 4.19
CA ARG A 14 1.52 -13.33 2.87
C ARG A 14 1.65 -12.26 1.79
N ALA A 15 0.84 -11.20 1.84
CA ALA A 15 0.94 -10.09 0.92
C ALA A 15 2.32 -9.38 1.01
N LYS A 16 2.88 -9.24 2.21
CA LYS A 16 4.22 -8.67 2.43
C LYS A 16 5.30 -9.44 1.68
N VAL A 17 5.30 -10.77 1.78
CA VAL A 17 6.31 -11.62 1.11
C VAL A 17 6.33 -11.36 -0.39
N TRP A 18 5.17 -11.37 -1.04
CA TRP A 18 5.08 -11.17 -2.49
C TRP A 18 5.40 -9.75 -2.93
N THR A 19 4.97 -8.75 -2.14
CA THR A 19 5.03 -7.36 -2.58
C THR A 19 6.32 -6.66 -2.22
N ASP A 20 6.96 -7.02 -1.11
CA ASP A 20 8.31 -6.53 -0.81
C ASP A 20 9.36 -7.28 -1.64
N ALA A 21 9.08 -8.51 -2.11
CA ALA A 21 9.99 -9.24 -3.00
C ALA A 21 10.17 -8.56 -4.37
N HIS A 22 9.18 -7.80 -4.85
CA HIS A 22 9.34 -6.98 -6.06
C HIS A 22 10.47 -5.95 -5.91
N GLU A 23 10.73 -5.52 -4.67
CA GLU A 23 11.77 -4.57 -4.32
C GLU A 23 13.10 -5.23 -3.92
N ALA A 24 13.27 -6.54 -4.15
CA ALA A 24 14.47 -7.25 -3.71
C ALA A 24 15.75 -6.70 -4.36
N ASP A 25 15.69 -6.45 -5.67
CA ASP A 25 16.83 -6.00 -6.48
C ASP A 25 16.83 -4.48 -6.76
N SER A 26 15.80 -3.75 -6.29
CA SER A 26 15.74 -2.29 -6.38
C SER A 26 16.58 -1.62 -5.27
N SER A 27 16.89 -0.34 -5.46
CA SER A 27 17.66 0.46 -4.49
C SER A 27 17.29 1.94 -4.56
N GLY A 28 17.73 2.72 -3.58
CA GLY A 28 17.51 4.16 -3.54
C GLY A 28 16.09 4.57 -3.16
N VAL A 29 15.78 5.83 -3.46
CA VAL A 29 14.56 6.52 -3.00
C VAL A 29 13.27 5.87 -3.51
N ASP A 30 13.30 5.27 -4.71
CA ASP A 30 12.14 4.57 -5.29
C ASP A 30 11.77 3.33 -4.47
N LYS A 31 12.76 2.50 -4.09
CA LYS A 31 12.55 1.35 -3.20
C LYS A 31 11.95 1.76 -1.87
N GLU A 32 12.46 2.84 -1.28
CA GLU A 32 11.94 3.33 0.00
C GLU A 32 10.49 3.82 -0.13
N MET A 33 10.16 4.50 -1.24
CA MET A 33 8.80 4.90 -1.56
C MET A 33 7.88 3.69 -1.68
N ASP A 34 8.28 2.67 -2.45
CA ASP A 34 7.45 1.50 -2.72
C ASP A 34 7.24 0.66 -1.46
N LEU A 35 8.29 0.39 -0.68
CA LEU A 35 8.16 -0.31 0.61
C LEU A 35 7.24 0.44 1.58
N PHE A 36 7.34 1.76 1.64
CA PHE A 36 6.46 2.58 2.47
C PHE A 36 5.00 2.49 2.01
N ASN A 37 4.75 2.72 0.72
CA ASN A 37 3.40 2.70 0.14
C ASN A 37 2.78 1.30 0.19
N ASN A 38 3.61 0.26 0.07
CA ASN A 38 3.25 -1.14 0.29
C ASN A 38 2.78 -1.38 1.72
N GLY A 39 3.53 -0.89 2.72
CA GLY A 39 3.14 -0.94 4.13
C GLY A 39 1.80 -0.25 4.41
N LEU A 40 1.60 0.96 3.87
CA LEU A 40 0.33 1.69 3.99
C LEU A 40 -0.83 0.88 3.39
N GLY A 41 -0.66 0.37 2.17
CA GLY A 41 -1.66 -0.44 1.48
C GLY A 41 -2.03 -1.71 2.26
N ARG A 42 -1.06 -2.42 2.85
CA ARG A 42 -1.31 -3.59 3.70
C ARG A 42 -2.05 -3.24 4.98
N THR A 43 -1.66 -2.13 5.63
CA THR A 43 -2.31 -1.67 6.86
C THR A 43 -3.79 -1.39 6.63
N ILE A 44 -4.12 -0.70 5.54
CA ILE A 44 -5.51 -0.42 5.17
C ILE A 44 -6.20 -1.72 4.74
N GLY A 45 -5.62 -2.50 3.83
CA GLY A 45 -6.20 -3.75 3.33
C GLY A 45 -6.54 -4.76 4.43
N SER A 46 -5.78 -4.79 5.53
CA SER A 46 -6.04 -5.67 6.67
C SER A 46 -7.36 -5.39 7.38
N LYS A 47 -7.91 -4.18 7.25
CA LYS A 47 -9.22 -3.79 7.82
C LYS A 47 -10.41 -4.31 7.00
N TYR A 48 -10.17 -4.63 5.73
CA TYR A 48 -11.21 -4.98 4.75
C TYR A 48 -11.19 -6.46 4.36
N GLY A 49 -10.15 -7.21 4.75
CA GLY A 49 -10.09 -8.66 4.59
C GLY A 49 -10.90 -9.40 5.67
N SER A 50 -11.29 -10.64 5.37
CA SER A 50 -12.02 -11.54 6.29
C SER A 50 -13.45 -11.11 6.65
N HIS A 51 -14.33 -11.04 5.64
CA HIS A 51 -15.77 -10.97 5.89
C HIS A 51 -16.48 -12.13 5.19
N SER A 52 -17.47 -12.72 5.87
CA SER A 52 -18.41 -13.72 5.34
C SER A 52 -19.18 -13.23 4.10
N ASN A 53 -19.16 -11.93 3.82
CA ASN A 53 -19.87 -11.26 2.72
C ASN A 53 -18.97 -10.86 1.52
N GLY A 54 -17.75 -11.39 1.43
CA GLY A 54 -16.83 -11.11 0.32
C GLY A 54 -15.91 -9.89 0.53
N LEU A 55 -15.23 -9.46 -0.54
CA LEU A 55 -14.17 -8.43 -0.48
C LEU A 55 -14.74 -7.01 -0.62
N ALA A 56 -14.42 -6.12 0.31
CA ALA A 56 -14.84 -4.72 0.32
C ALA A 56 -13.87 -3.82 -0.48
N VAL A 57 -13.64 -4.18 -1.76
CA VAL A 57 -12.61 -3.55 -2.62
C VAL A 57 -12.80 -2.04 -2.77
N LYS A 58 -14.04 -1.57 -3.01
CA LYS A 58 -14.32 -0.14 -3.22
C LYS A 58 -13.99 0.66 -1.97
N SER A 59 -14.51 0.27 -0.81
CA SER A 59 -14.29 0.97 0.45
C SER A 59 -12.81 1.04 0.82
N MET A 60 -12.07 -0.06 0.63
CA MET A 60 -10.62 -0.07 0.81
C MET A 60 -9.91 0.90 -0.15
N SER A 61 -10.30 0.90 -1.43
CA SER A 61 -9.70 1.77 -2.44
C SER A 61 -9.94 3.25 -2.13
N ASP A 62 -11.14 3.58 -1.65
CA ASP A 62 -11.50 4.93 -1.22
C ASP A 62 -10.66 5.38 0.00
N GLU A 63 -10.43 4.49 0.99
CA GLU A 63 -9.57 4.81 2.15
C GLU A 63 -8.09 4.98 1.74
N ILE A 64 -7.58 4.14 0.85
CA ILE A 64 -6.22 4.29 0.29
C ILE A 64 -6.10 5.65 -0.40
N TYR A 65 -7.05 6.00 -1.26
CA TYR A 65 -7.02 7.27 -1.99
C TYR A 65 -7.13 8.48 -1.04
N SER A 66 -7.99 8.42 -0.03
CA SER A 66 -8.10 9.46 1.00
C SER A 66 -6.81 9.61 1.82
N SER A 67 -6.16 8.49 2.19
CA SER A 67 -4.88 8.50 2.90
C SER A 67 -3.77 9.12 2.06
N ILE A 68 -3.75 8.84 0.76
CA ILE A 68 -2.82 9.45 -0.19
C ILE A 68 -3.05 10.96 -0.27
N LYS A 69 -4.30 11.41 -0.45
CA LYS A 69 -4.65 12.85 -0.51
C LYS A 69 -4.33 13.61 0.78
N SER A 70 -4.42 12.96 1.93
CA SER A 70 -4.05 13.53 3.23
C SER A 70 -2.53 13.48 3.52
N GLY A 71 -1.70 13.14 2.53
CA GLY A 71 -0.25 13.15 2.66
C GLY A 71 0.34 11.95 3.42
N LYS A 72 -0.46 10.92 3.70
CA LYS A 72 0.02 9.71 4.39
C LYS A 72 0.81 8.79 3.47
N GLY A 73 0.67 8.90 2.15
CA GLY A 73 1.53 8.23 1.16
C GLY A 73 2.87 8.93 0.98
N ARG A 74 3.73 8.37 0.12
CA ARG A 74 4.98 9.00 -0.32
C ARG A 74 5.06 9.06 -1.84
N VAL A 75 5.66 10.14 -2.33
CA VAL A 75 6.09 10.31 -3.72
C VAL A 75 7.53 10.80 -3.74
N VAL A 76 8.26 10.51 -4.81
CA VAL A 76 9.61 11.03 -5.02
C VAL A 76 9.53 12.42 -5.65
N LYS A 77 10.21 13.40 -5.05
CA LYS A 77 10.41 14.74 -5.62
C LYS A 77 11.82 15.21 -5.30
N ASN A 78 12.59 15.58 -6.33
CA ASN A 78 13.98 15.99 -6.21
C ASN A 78 14.83 15.00 -5.39
N ASP A 79 14.75 13.71 -5.73
CA ASP A 79 15.41 12.58 -5.03
C ASP A 79 15.10 12.48 -3.52
N LYS A 80 13.94 12.99 -3.10
CA LYS A 80 13.48 12.92 -1.71
C LYS A 80 12.07 12.37 -1.62
N LEU A 81 11.84 11.55 -0.60
CA LEU A 81 10.49 11.17 -0.20
C LEU A 81 9.77 12.34 0.42
N VAL A 82 8.64 12.71 -0.18
CA VAL A 82 7.77 13.77 0.34
C VAL A 82 6.32 13.28 0.43
N SER A 83 5.55 13.93 1.30
CA SER A 83 4.10 13.78 1.27
C SER A 83 3.56 14.41 -0.02
N PRO A 84 2.66 13.72 -0.73
CA PRO A 84 2.07 14.29 -1.92
C PRO A 84 1.09 15.42 -1.57
N ALA A 85 1.09 16.47 -2.38
CA ALA A 85 0.09 17.54 -2.36
C ALA A 85 -0.80 17.34 -3.61
N PHE A 86 -2.05 16.93 -3.39
CA PHE A 86 -3.06 16.73 -4.44
C PHE A 86 -4.14 17.79 -4.36
#